data_AF-G6XIH9-F1
#
_entry.id   AF-G6XIH9-F1
#
_cell.length_a   1.000
_cell.length_b   1.000
_cell.length_c   1.000
_cell.angle_alpha   90.00
_cell.angle_beta   90.00
_cell.angle_gamma   90.00
#
_symmetry.space_group_name_H-M   'P 1'
#
loop_
_entity.id
_entity.type
_entity.pdbx_description
1 polymer ?
#
loop_
_entity_poly.entity_id
_entity_poly.type
_entity_poly.pdbx_seq_one_letter_code
_entity_poly.pdbx_strand_id
1 'polypeptide(L)'
;MHLPHALQSVSDALPALGIVAAVLGVIKTMASISKPPIVLGEMIAGALVGTFLGILLAYGIVAPVAGRLGGVVEEDACYRELIRSVIVAHLQGNAPQVSVEIGRKSIPSGLMPGFQEVEDAVNAVSVT
;
A
#
# COMPACT_ATOMS: atom_id res chain seq x y z
N MET A 1 -3.72 -8.40 -4.26
CA MET A 1 -4.47 -7.65 -3.23
C MET A 1 -4.06 -7.92 -1.77
N HIS A 2 -3.16 -8.86 -1.45
CA HIS A 2 -2.99 -9.28 -0.04
C HIS A 2 -2.08 -8.40 0.83
N LEU A 3 -0.92 -7.95 0.34
CA LEU A 3 0.09 -7.27 1.17
C LEU A 3 -0.29 -5.84 1.60
N PRO A 4 -0.70 -4.93 0.69
CA PRO A 4 -1.04 -3.55 1.06
C PRO A 4 -2.22 -3.50 2.03
N HIS A 5 -3.21 -4.37 1.81
CA HIS A 5 -4.38 -4.47 2.68
C HIS A 5 -4.01 -4.97 4.09
N ALA A 6 -3.16 -6.01 4.18
CA ALA A 6 -2.70 -6.50 5.48
C ALA A 6 -1.96 -5.40 6.27
N LEU A 7 -1.12 -4.63 5.59
CA LEU A 7 -0.39 -3.54 6.23
C LEU A 7 -1.31 -2.38 6.65
N GLN A 8 -2.34 -2.09 5.86
CA GLN A 8 -3.38 -1.13 6.24
C GLN A 8 -4.13 -1.58 7.50
N SER A 9 -4.51 -2.86 7.58
CA SER A 9 -5.15 -3.40 8.78
C SER A 9 -4.27 -3.30 10.03
N VAL A 10 -2.95 -3.46 9.88
CA VAL A 10 -1.99 -3.22 10.98
C VAL A 10 -1.99 -1.73 11.38
N SER A 11 -1.98 -0.81 10.41
CA SER A 11 -2.07 0.63 10.69
C SER A 11 -3.31 0.97 11.49
N ASP A 12 -4.46 0.39 11.14
CA ASP A 12 -5.75 0.68 11.79
C ASP A 12 -5.79 0.13 13.23
N ALA A 13 -5.02 -0.91 13.53
CA ALA A 13 -4.93 -1.51 14.86
C ALA A 13 -3.95 -0.80 15.81
N LEU A 14 -2.92 -0.12 15.30
CA LEU A 14 -1.88 0.54 16.11
C LEU A 14 -2.40 1.60 17.10
N PRO A 15 -3.39 2.46 16.77
CA PRO A 15 -3.96 3.40 17.73
C PRO A 15 -4.66 2.69 18.90
N ALA A 16 -5.34 1.57 18.63
CA ALA A 16 -6.00 0.79 19.67
C ALA A 16 -4.97 0.19 20.66
N LEU A 17 -3.82 -0.27 20.17
CA LEU A 17 -2.72 -0.71 21.05
C LEU A 17 -2.17 0.44 21.92
N GLY A 18 -2.09 1.66 21.36
CA GLY A 18 -1.71 2.85 22.12
C GLY A 18 -2.69 3.16 23.26
N ILE A 19 -4.00 3.02 23.02
CA ILE A 19 -5.03 3.17 24.06
C ILE A 19 -4.85 2.13 25.16
N VAL A 20 -4.62 0.85 24.81
CA VAL A 20 -4.37 -0.21 25.79
C VAL A 20 -3.14 0.13 26.65
N ALA A 21 -2.05 0.62 26.06
CA ALA A 21 -0.86 1.04 26.78
C ALA A 21 -1.14 2.19 27.77
N ALA A 22 -1.93 3.20 27.37
CA ALA A 22 -2.32 4.28 28.26
C ALA A 22 -3.21 3.80 29.41
N VAL A 23 -4.17 2.91 29.14
CA VAL A 23 -5.04 2.32 30.18
C VAL A 23 -4.19 1.55 31.20
N LEU A 24 -3.22 0.74 30.76
CA LEU A 24 -2.30 0.05 31.66
C LEU A 24 -1.47 1.02 32.51
N GLY A 25 -1.01 2.12 31.93
CA GLY A 25 -0.29 3.18 32.65
C GLY A 25 -1.15 3.89 33.71
N VAL A 26 -2.42 4.16 33.40
CA VAL A 26 -3.38 4.74 34.34
C VAL A 26 -3.67 3.78 35.49
N ILE A 27 -3.89 2.48 35.21
CA ILE A 27 -4.09 1.45 36.24
C ILE A 27 -2.89 1.42 37.21
N LYS A 28 -1.67 1.44 36.66
CA LYS A 28 -0.43 1.46 37.46
C LYS A 28 -0.31 2.72 38.32
N THR A 29 -0.71 3.87 37.78
CA THR A 29 -0.72 5.15 38.50
C THR A 29 -1.71 5.12 39.66
N MET A 30 -2.92 4.63 39.42
CA MET A 30 -3.97 4.52 40.46
C MET A 30 -3.57 3.55 41.58
N ALA A 31 -2.85 2.47 41.27
CA ALA A 31 -2.29 1.58 42.28
C ALA A 31 -1.24 2.24 43.19
N SER A 32 -0.63 3.35 42.75
CA SER A 32 0.40 4.11 43.48
C SER A 32 -0.10 5.49 43.95
N ILE A 33 -1.41 5.68 44.09
CA ILE A 33 -2.03 7.00 44.33
C ILE A 33 -1.54 7.72 45.59
N SER A 34 -1.02 6.98 46.58
CA SER A 34 -0.46 7.53 47.82
C SER A 34 0.93 8.15 47.66
N LYS A 35 1.57 8.02 46.49
CA LYS A 35 2.89 8.62 46.23
C LYS A 35 2.79 10.13 45.97
N PRO A 36 3.91 10.86 46.12
CA PRO A 36 3.95 12.29 45.83
C PRO A 36 3.54 12.62 44.37
N PRO A 37 2.95 13.80 44.11
CA PRO A 37 2.47 14.19 42.78
C PRO A 37 3.52 14.13 41.67
N ILE A 38 4.79 14.40 42.00
CA ILE A 38 5.91 14.33 41.04
C ILE A 38 6.03 12.92 40.42
N VAL A 39 5.89 11.88 41.25
CA VAL A 39 6.01 10.49 40.79
C VAL A 39 4.77 10.09 39.99
N LEU A 40 3.58 10.51 40.41
CA LEU A 40 2.35 10.27 39.63
C LEU A 40 2.42 10.96 38.26
N GLY A 41 2.95 12.18 38.21
CA GLY A 41 3.14 12.93 36.97
C GLY A 41 4.01 12.18 35.96
N GLU A 42 5.13 11.62 36.41
CA GLU A 42 6.00 10.80 35.57
C GLU A 42 5.29 9.53 35.06
N MET A 43 4.52 8.86 35.93
CA MET A 43 3.76 7.65 35.54
C MET A 43 2.67 7.95 34.51
N ILE A 44 1.95 9.08 34.66
CA ILE A 44 0.94 9.53 33.71
C ILE A 44 1.59 9.94 32.38
N ALA A 45 2.73 10.65 32.43
CA ALA A 45 3.47 11.00 31.22
C ALA A 45 3.85 9.76 30.41
N GLY A 46 4.34 8.70 31.08
CA GLY A 46 4.61 7.41 30.43
C GLY A 46 3.36 6.78 29.79
N ALA A 47 2.19 6.89 30.43
CA ALA A 47 0.92 6.41 29.87
C ALA A 47 0.52 7.17 28.59
N LEU A 48 0.67 8.49 28.58
CA LEU A 48 0.32 9.36 27.45
C LEU A 48 1.26 9.19 26.24
N VAL A 49 2.52 8.82 26.48
CA VAL A 49 3.44 8.48 25.38
C VAL A 49 2.96 7.24 24.61
N GLY A 50 2.27 6.31 25.28
CA GLY A 50 1.70 5.12 24.64
C GLY A 50 0.66 5.42 23.56
N THR A 51 -0.30 6.32 23.85
CA THR A 51 -1.32 6.73 22.86
C THR A 51 -0.71 7.57 21.74
N PHE A 52 0.19 8.48 22.08
CA PHE A 52 0.91 9.27 21.09
C PHE A 52 1.68 8.38 20.11
N LEU A 53 2.46 7.41 20.62
CA LEU A 53 3.24 6.50 19.80
C LEU A 53 2.35 5.65 18.89
N GLY A 54 1.21 5.15 19.40
CA GLY A 54 0.26 4.38 18.59
C GLY A 54 -0.26 5.14 17.38
N ILE A 55 -0.68 6.41 17.59
CA ILE A 55 -1.17 7.29 16.51
C ILE A 55 -0.03 7.68 15.56
N LEU A 56 1.15 8.00 16.09
CA LEU A 56 2.33 8.38 15.31
C LEU A 56 2.76 7.26 14.36
N LEU A 57 2.84 6.02 14.86
CA LEU A 57 3.25 4.87 14.05
C LEU A 57 2.19 4.53 12.99
N ALA A 58 0.91 4.60 13.34
CA ALA A 58 -0.19 4.35 12.41
C ALA A 58 -0.14 5.32 11.23
N TYR A 59 -0.36 6.61 11.49
CA TYR A 59 -0.53 7.60 10.44
C TYR A 59 0.78 8.15 9.89
N GLY A 60 1.85 8.18 10.69
CA GLY A 60 3.14 8.70 10.28
C GLY A 60 3.98 7.70 9.49
N ILE A 61 3.76 6.40 9.67
CA ILE A 61 4.63 5.36 9.08
C ILE A 61 3.83 4.30 8.34
N VAL A 62 2.97 3.56 9.03
CA VAL A 62 2.41 2.31 8.48
C VAL A 62 1.39 2.58 7.37
N ALA A 63 0.46 3.52 7.56
CA ALA A 63 -0.51 3.89 6.52
C ALA A 63 0.17 4.45 5.25
N PRO A 64 1.11 5.42 5.32
CA PRO A 64 1.83 5.89 4.14
C PRO A 64 2.57 4.78 3.38
N VAL A 65 3.21 3.86 4.11
CA VAL A 65 3.90 2.71 3.50
C VAL A 65 2.91 1.77 2.82
N ALA A 66 1.77 1.48 3.46
CA ALA A 66 0.71 0.65 2.87
C ALA A 66 0.17 1.27 1.58
N GLY A 67 -0.09 2.59 1.58
CA GLY A 67 -0.54 3.32 0.39
C GLY A 67 0.48 3.28 -0.76
N ARG A 68 1.76 3.51 -0.47
CA ARG A 68 2.83 3.43 -1.46
C ARG A 68 2.98 2.03 -2.04
N LEU A 69 2.94 1.00 -1.19
CA LEU A 69 3.00 -0.39 -1.64
C LEU A 69 1.79 -0.75 -2.51
N GLY A 70 0.61 -0.24 -2.18
CA GLY A 70 -0.59 -0.37 -3.01
C GLY A 70 -0.39 0.16 -4.43
N GLY A 71 0.21 1.36 -4.55
CA GLY A 71 0.53 1.95 -5.86
C GLY A 71 1.48 1.09 -6.70
N VAL A 72 2.56 0.58 -6.10
CA VAL A 72 3.52 -0.30 -6.79
C VAL A 72 2.86 -1.60 -7.25
N VAL A 73 2.04 -2.21 -6.39
CA VAL A 73 1.33 -3.46 -6.73
C VAL A 73 0.33 -3.25 -7.87
N GLU A 74 -0.33 -2.08 -7.92
CA GLU A 74 -1.27 -1.74 -8.98
C GLU A 74 -0.54 -1.52 -10.33
N GLU A 75 0.62 -0.87 -10.30
CA GLU A 75 1.46 -0.70 -11.50
C GLU A 75 1.92 -2.05 -12.07
N ASP A 76 2.40 -2.95 -11.21
CA ASP A 76 2.74 -4.32 -11.59
C ASP A 76 1.53 -5.11 -12.11
N ALA A 77 0.35 -4.89 -11.53
CA ALA A 77 -0.89 -5.54 -11.96
C ALA A 77 -1.31 -5.06 -13.36
N CYS A 78 -1.20 -3.76 -13.65
CA CYS A 78 -1.49 -3.19 -14.96
C CYS A 78 -0.64 -3.85 -16.06
N TYR A 79 0.66 -4.02 -15.82
CA TYR A 79 1.55 -4.69 -16.77
C TYR A 79 1.12 -6.15 -17.05
N ARG A 80 0.74 -6.89 -16.00
CA ARG A 80 0.28 -8.28 -16.14
C ARG A 80 -1.08 -8.39 -16.84
N GLU A 81 -2.01 -7.48 -16.55
CA GLU A 81 -3.30 -7.42 -17.24
C GLU A 81 -3.13 -7.08 -18.71
N LEU A 82 -2.16 -6.24 -19.07
CA LEU A 82 -1.84 -5.97 -20.48
C LEU A 82 -1.38 -7.23 -21.21
N ILE A 83 -0.42 -7.97 -20.65
CA ILE A 83 0.06 -9.23 -21.22
C ILE A 83 -1.10 -10.20 -21.41
N ARG A 84 -1.94 -10.34 -20.38
CA ARG A 84 -3.13 -11.18 -20.42
C ARG A 84 -4.10 -10.74 -21.51
N SER A 85 -4.38 -9.44 -21.63
CA SER A 85 -5.29 -8.87 -22.63
C SER A 85 -4.82 -9.19 -24.05
N VAL A 86 -3.53 -9.02 -24.34
CA VAL A 86 -2.94 -9.33 -25.66
C VAL A 86 -3.04 -10.82 -25.98
N ILE A 87 -2.68 -11.70 -25.03
CA ILE A 87 -2.73 -13.15 -25.23
C ILE A 87 -4.18 -13.61 -25.44
N VAL A 88 -5.12 -13.12 -24.63
CA VAL A 88 -6.55 -13.45 -24.76
C VAL A 88 -7.10 -12.97 -26.10
N ALA A 89 -6.74 -11.74 -26.52
CA ALA A 89 -7.15 -11.22 -27.82
C ALA A 89 -6.62 -12.08 -28.98
N HIS A 90 -5.38 -12.57 -28.90
CA HIS A 90 -4.83 -13.46 -29.92
C HIS A 90 -5.52 -14.83 -29.93
N LEU A 91 -5.79 -15.41 -28.75
CA LEU A 91 -6.53 -16.68 -28.62
C LEU A 91 -7.97 -16.60 -29.16
N GLN A 92 -8.58 -15.42 -29.16
CA GLN A 92 -9.89 -15.18 -29.77
C GLN A 92 -9.88 -15.16 -31.31
N GLY A 93 -8.73 -15.38 -31.94
CA GLY A 93 -8.58 -15.46 -33.40
C GLY A 93 -8.21 -14.13 -34.07
N ASN A 94 -7.84 -13.10 -33.30
CA ASN A 94 -7.36 -11.84 -33.88
C ASN A 94 -5.93 -12.02 -34.42
N ALA A 95 -5.64 -11.38 -35.56
CA ALA A 95 -4.29 -11.32 -36.11
C ALA A 95 -3.33 -10.65 -35.10
N PRO A 96 -2.04 -11.06 -35.04
CA PRO A 96 -1.08 -10.54 -34.05
C PRO A 96 -1.04 -9.00 -33.97
N GLN A 97 -1.06 -8.30 -35.12
CA GLN A 97 -1.09 -6.84 -35.17
C GLN A 97 -2.33 -6.24 -34.50
N VAL A 98 -3.50 -6.87 -34.68
CA VAL A 98 -4.76 -6.42 -34.06
C VAL A 98 -4.73 -6.69 -32.56
N SER A 99 -4.19 -7.83 -32.12
CA SER A 99 -4.02 -8.16 -30.70
C SER A 99 -3.10 -7.16 -29.99
N VAL A 100 -2.03 -6.71 -30.64
CA VAL A 100 -1.11 -5.69 -30.11
C VAL A 100 -1.80 -4.33 -29.99
N GLU A 101 -2.60 -3.92 -30.98
CA GLU A 101 -3.35 -2.66 -30.92
C GLU A 101 -4.44 -2.66 -29.83
N ILE A 102 -5.08 -3.81 -29.58
CA ILE A 102 -6.01 -3.98 -28.47
C ILE A 102 -5.27 -3.81 -27.13
N GLY A 103 -4.08 -4.41 -26.99
CA GLY A 103 -3.23 -4.24 -25.82
C GLY A 103 -2.77 -2.79 -25.63
N ARG A 104 -2.41 -2.09 -26.70
CA ARG A 104 -2.00 -0.66 -26.67
C ARG A 104 -3.09 0.22 -26.07
N LYS A 105 -4.35 -0.04 -26.41
CA LYS A 105 -5.53 0.68 -25.86
C LYS A 105 -5.80 0.36 -24.39
N SER A 106 -5.26 -0.72 -23.83
CA SER A 106 -5.35 -1.04 -22.41
C SER A 106 -4.30 -0.32 -21.56
N ILE A 107 -3.32 0.36 -22.17
CA ILE A 107 -2.30 1.15 -21.45
C ILE A 107 -2.91 2.46 -20.94
N PRO A 108 -2.62 2.87 -19.70
CA PRO A 108 -3.00 4.20 -19.20
C PRO A 108 -2.55 5.32 -20.14
N SER A 109 -3.39 6.33 -20.36
CA SER A 109 -3.20 7.36 -21.40
C SER A 109 -1.87 8.12 -21.32
N GLY A 110 -1.30 8.30 -20.12
CA GLY A 110 0.00 8.97 -19.93
C GLY A 110 1.23 8.12 -20.31
N LEU A 111 1.07 6.81 -20.45
CA LEU A 111 2.13 5.86 -20.80
C LEU A 111 1.89 5.21 -22.16
N MET A 112 0.77 5.53 -22.83
CA MET A 112 0.36 4.89 -24.07
C MET A 112 1.29 5.35 -25.21
N PRO A 113 2.08 4.44 -25.80
CA PRO A 113 2.95 4.77 -26.93
C PRO A 113 2.14 5.07 -28.19
N GLY A 114 2.78 5.81 -29.10
CA GLY A 114 2.22 6.08 -30.43
C GLY A 114 2.05 4.81 -31.24
N PHE A 115 1.13 4.82 -32.22
CA PHE A 115 0.96 3.69 -33.14
C PHE A 115 2.28 3.35 -33.86
N GLN A 116 2.97 4.38 -34.35
CA GLN A 116 4.24 4.23 -35.09
C GLN A 116 5.34 3.61 -34.21
N GLU A 117 5.46 4.05 -32.95
CA GLU A 117 6.46 3.52 -32.02
C GLU A 117 6.24 2.04 -31.73
N VAL A 118 4.98 1.61 -31.61
CA VAL A 118 4.65 0.19 -31.41
C VAL A 118 4.95 -0.62 -32.67
N GLU A 119 4.61 -0.11 -33.85
CA GLU A 119 4.90 -0.77 -35.12
C GLU A 119 6.40 -0.96 -35.32
N ASP A 120 7.19 0.09 -35.09
CA ASP A 120 8.65 0.06 -35.16
C ASP A 120 9.25 -0.93 -34.16
N ALA A 121 8.73 -0.96 -32.92
CA ALA A 121 9.17 -1.89 -31.89
C ALA A 121 8.85 -3.36 -32.24
N VAL A 122 7.66 -3.63 -32.79
CA VAL A 122 7.28 -4.99 -33.24
C VAL A 122 8.19 -5.45 -34.39
N ASN A 123 8.48 -4.57 -35.35
CA ASN A 123 9.36 -4.88 -36.47
C ASN A 123 10.83 -5.10 -36.03
N ALA A 124 11.29 -4.39 -35.00
CA ALA A 124 12.63 -4.57 -34.45
C ALA A 124 12.82 -5.91 -33.73
N VAL A 125 11.73 -6.49 -33.18
CA VAL A 125 11.75 -7.75 -32.43
C VAL A 125 11.59 -8.98 -33.33
N SER A 126 11.47 -8.81 -34.65
CA SER A 126 11.37 -9.88 -35.66
C SER A 126 12.28 -11.06 -35.36
N VAL A 127 11.70 -12.13 -34.80
CA VAL A 127 12.36 -13.41 -34.56
C VAL A 127 12.60 -14.03 -35.93
N THR A 128 13.88 -14.12 -36.32
CA THR A 128 14.31 -15.04 -37.39
C THR A 128 14.08 -16.47 -36.94
#